data_AF-A0A1T4PH49-F1
#
_entry.id   AF-A0A1T4PH49-F1
#
_cell.length_a   1.000
_cell.length_b   1.000
_cell.length_c   1.000
_cell.angle_alpha   90.00
_cell.angle_beta   90.00
_cell.angle_gamma   90.00
#
_symmetry.space_group_name_H-M   'P 1'
#
loop_
_entity.id
_entity.type
_entity.pdbx_description
1 polymer ?
#
loop_
_entity_poly.entity_id
_entity_poly.type
_entity_poly.pdbx_seq_one_letter_code
_entity_poly.pdbx_strand_id
1 'polypeptide(L)'
;MGTPNERSKIIRLTWWCIILSVIVAVEGVFLFIFGKKLFDEKSGKPVALKYEFPYEMSFGDSEIAVAVEDNYVKYLHKAYVLFGEYPDCELVKISPNIERNNFDFENDFVYDDNGTTNFLYHVENGEKTSRVAIDVSDYQNEIDWKKVKNAGVSVAVVRLGFRGYGSKGSLNLDPKFSNHFDNARKAGLEVMPYFFSEAINYDEGVEEAKFAIENLKNHGKIEAIVVDTEYIYTDDTVRANDISIEDRTSAIKGFCETVRSAGYTPIIYASHGWFLLNMDLEQLKDYEFWLAAYDNPDFPYVMAGWQYTPYGSCPGVEGDVDISVWMR
;
A
#
# COMPACT_ATOMS: atom_id res chain seq x y z
N MET A 1 24.66 -51.34 32.64
CA MET A 1 24.63 -51.73 31.21
C MET A 1 23.18 -52.07 30.86
N GLY A 2 22.48 -51.20 30.12
CA GLY A 2 21.05 -51.39 29.82
C GLY A 2 20.76 -52.72 29.14
N THR A 3 19.55 -53.23 29.35
CA THR A 3 19.08 -54.49 28.79
C THR A 3 19.15 -54.47 27.25
N PRO A 4 19.26 -55.62 26.56
CA PRO A 4 19.32 -55.67 25.09
C PRO A 4 18.16 -54.90 24.41
N ASN A 5 17.00 -54.87 25.05
CA ASN A 5 15.81 -54.18 24.56
C ASN A 5 15.93 -52.64 24.70
N GLU A 6 16.53 -52.14 25.78
CA GLU A 6 16.81 -50.71 25.96
C GLU A 6 17.89 -50.21 25.01
N ARG A 7 18.93 -51.02 24.75
CA ARG A 7 19.96 -50.67 23.76
C ARG A 7 19.39 -50.57 22.34
N SER A 8 18.50 -51.50 21.96
CA SER A 8 17.81 -51.45 20.67
C SER A 8 16.95 -50.20 20.51
N LYS A 9 16.23 -49.79 21.56
CA LYS A 9 15.46 -48.54 21.57
C LYS A 9 16.33 -47.29 21.45
N ILE A 10 17.45 -47.23 22.18
CA ILE A 10 18.40 -46.11 22.13
C ILE A 10 19.02 -45.99 20.74
N ILE A 11 19.41 -47.11 20.13
CA ILE A 11 19.97 -47.13 18.77
C ILE A 11 18.92 -46.62 17.77
N ARG A 12 17.67 -47.08 17.85
CA ARG A 12 16.59 -46.59 16.98
C ARG A 12 16.33 -45.09 17.16
N LEU A 13 16.31 -44.60 18.40
CA LEU A 13 16.13 -43.17 18.67
C LEU A 13 17.28 -42.33 18.11
N THR A 14 18.51 -42.82 18.26
CA THR A 14 19.72 -42.16 17.74
C THR A 14 19.67 -42.07 16.21
N TRP A 15 19.22 -43.12 15.54
CA TRP A 15 19.01 -43.10 14.08
C TRP A 15 17.94 -42.09 13.66
N TRP A 16 16.83 -41.99 14.39
CA TRP A 16 15.82 -40.96 14.13
C TRP A 16 16.37 -39.54 14.32
N CYS A 17 17.15 -39.29 15.38
CA CYS A 17 17.79 -37.99 15.59
C CYS A 17 18.80 -37.65 14.48
N ILE A 18 19.56 -38.64 13.99
CA ILE A 18 20.48 -38.45 12.86
C ILE A 18 19.71 -38.12 11.58
N ILE A 19 18.63 -38.85 11.29
CA ILE A 19 17.77 -38.59 10.11
C ILE A 19 17.16 -37.19 10.18
N LEU A 20 16.59 -36.80 11.32
CA LEU A 20 16.06 -35.45 11.56
C LEU A 20 17.13 -34.37 11.38
N SER A 21 18.35 -34.60 11.91
CA SER A 21 19.45 -33.64 11.76
C SER A 21 19.90 -33.49 10.31
N VAL A 22 19.88 -34.57 9.53
CA VAL A 22 20.18 -34.54 8.09
C VAL A 22 19.08 -33.83 7.31
N ILE A 23 17.81 -34.06 7.63
CA ILE A 23 16.68 -33.35 7.00
C ILE A 23 16.79 -31.85 7.26
N VAL A 24 16.96 -31.44 8.52
CA VAL A 24 17.14 -30.02 8.88
C VAL A 24 18.37 -29.41 8.22
N ALA A 25 19.47 -30.15 8.09
CA ALA A 25 20.67 -29.66 7.40
C ALA A 25 20.43 -29.53 5.88
N VAL A 26 19.71 -30.46 5.26
CA VAL A 26 19.36 -30.40 3.83
C VAL A 26 18.39 -29.26 3.57
N GLU A 27 17.38 -29.07 4.42
CA GLU A 27 16.46 -27.93 4.35
C GLU A 27 17.18 -26.61 4.60
N GLY A 28 18.09 -26.54 5.56
CA GLY A 28 18.91 -25.36 5.81
C GLY A 28 19.81 -25.01 4.62
N VAL A 29 20.41 -26.01 3.97
CA VAL A 29 21.18 -25.83 2.73
C VAL A 29 20.27 -25.42 1.57
N PHE A 30 19.06 -25.99 1.48
CA PHE A 30 18.08 -25.61 0.47
C PHE A 30 17.61 -24.17 0.67
N LEU A 31 17.26 -23.76 1.89
CA LEU A 31 16.91 -22.39 2.26
C LEU A 31 18.08 -21.42 2.04
N PHE A 32 19.32 -21.85 2.28
CA PHE A 32 20.49 -21.03 1.99
C PHE A 32 20.74 -20.87 0.48
N ILE A 33 20.63 -21.95 -0.30
CA ILE A 33 20.79 -21.91 -1.76
C ILE A 33 19.62 -21.14 -2.40
N PHE A 34 18.40 -21.36 -1.92
CA PHE A 34 17.18 -20.67 -2.34
C PHE A 34 17.25 -19.19 -1.95
N GLY A 35 17.62 -18.88 -0.70
CA GLY A 35 17.90 -17.53 -0.21
C GLY A 35 19.00 -16.83 -1.00
N LYS A 36 20.04 -17.54 -1.43
CA LYS A 36 21.10 -17.00 -2.28
C LYS A 36 20.67 -16.83 -3.75
N LYS A 37 19.78 -17.68 -4.27
CA LYS A 37 19.13 -17.48 -5.59
C LYS A 37 18.12 -16.32 -5.56
N LEU A 38 17.45 -16.10 -4.44
CA LEU A 38 16.59 -14.95 -4.14
C LEU A 38 17.40 -13.65 -3.98
N PHE A 39 18.70 -13.77 -3.70
CA PHE A 39 19.61 -12.66 -3.49
C PHE A 39 20.59 -12.57 -4.67
N ASP A 40 20.10 -12.13 -5.83
CA ASP A 40 20.99 -11.69 -6.91
C ASP A 40 21.41 -10.24 -6.61
N GLU A 41 22.63 -10.09 -6.10
CA GLU A 41 23.26 -8.88 -5.51
C GLU A 41 23.34 -7.64 -6.42
N LYS A 42 22.67 -7.61 -7.58
CA LYS A 42 22.96 -6.59 -8.61
C LYS A 42 21.83 -5.65 -9.00
N SER A 43 20.58 -5.86 -8.61
CA SER A 43 19.50 -5.03 -9.16
C SER A 43 18.69 -4.22 -8.15
N GLY A 44 18.65 -4.58 -6.86
CA GLY A 44 17.76 -3.89 -5.90
C GLY A 44 16.28 -3.95 -6.30
N LYS A 45 15.92 -4.77 -7.30
CA LYS A 45 14.55 -4.87 -7.82
C LYS A 45 13.76 -5.88 -7.00
N PRO A 46 12.52 -5.58 -6.55
CA PRO A 46 11.58 -6.61 -6.17
C PRO A 46 11.27 -7.46 -7.42
N VAL A 47 11.59 -8.75 -7.37
CA VAL A 47 11.22 -9.71 -8.41
C VAL A 47 10.04 -10.50 -7.88
N ALA A 48 8.85 -10.27 -8.44
CA ALA A 48 7.72 -11.17 -8.27
C ALA A 48 8.13 -12.56 -8.81
N LEU A 49 8.25 -13.54 -7.92
CA LEU A 49 8.50 -14.92 -8.32
C LEU A 49 7.16 -15.61 -8.54
N LYS A 50 6.80 -15.85 -9.80
CA LYS A 50 5.82 -16.89 -10.13
C LYS A 50 6.47 -18.23 -9.86
N TYR A 51 6.11 -18.85 -8.74
CA TYR A 51 6.55 -20.18 -8.39
C TYR A 51 5.35 -21.14 -8.49
N GLU A 52 5.28 -21.91 -9.57
CA GLU A 52 4.45 -23.11 -9.57
C GLU A 52 5.11 -24.11 -8.62
N PHE A 53 4.52 -24.34 -7.45
CA PHE A 53 4.95 -25.44 -6.59
C PHE A 53 4.71 -26.75 -7.37
N PRO A 54 5.76 -27.49 -7.79
CA PRO A 54 5.56 -28.70 -8.61
C PRO A 54 4.94 -29.85 -7.80
N TYR A 55 4.69 -29.63 -6.51
CA TYR A 55 4.02 -30.55 -5.59
C TYR A 55 3.23 -29.72 -4.57
N GLU A 56 1.98 -30.09 -4.29
CA GLU A 56 1.36 -29.76 -3.00
C GLU A 56 2.34 -30.20 -1.91
N MET A 57 2.95 -29.26 -1.21
CA MET A 57 3.67 -29.56 0.02
C MET A 57 2.64 -29.93 1.09
N SER A 58 2.10 -31.15 1.01
CA SER A 58 1.40 -31.75 2.13
C SER A 58 2.45 -32.32 3.08
N PHE A 59 2.67 -31.64 4.20
CA PHE A 59 3.48 -32.19 5.29
C PHE A 59 2.77 -33.36 6.01
N GLY A 60 1.54 -33.69 5.60
CA GLY A 60 0.66 -34.70 6.21
C GLY A 60 -0.03 -34.18 7.48
N ASP A 61 -1.00 -34.95 8.01
CA ASP A 61 -1.85 -34.50 9.13
C ASP A 61 -1.20 -34.67 10.53
N SER A 62 0.12 -34.80 10.59
CA SER A 62 0.80 -34.99 11.88
C SER A 62 0.91 -33.67 12.65
N GLU A 63 0.86 -33.72 13.98
CA GLU A 63 1.05 -32.50 14.81
C GLU A 63 2.37 -31.77 14.51
N ILE A 64 3.42 -32.51 14.13
CA ILE A 64 4.72 -31.94 13.75
C ILE A 64 4.64 -31.21 12.40
N ALA A 65 3.91 -31.78 11.45
CA ALA A 65 3.70 -31.19 10.13
C ALA A 65 2.93 -29.87 10.21
N VAL A 66 1.83 -29.86 10.96
CA VAL A 66 1.06 -28.64 11.26
C VAL A 66 1.96 -27.61 11.96
N ALA A 67 2.76 -28.02 12.96
CA ALA A 67 3.66 -27.09 13.65
C ALA A 67 4.79 -26.53 12.76
N VAL A 68 5.25 -27.28 11.76
CA VAL A 68 6.25 -26.81 10.77
C VAL A 68 5.61 -25.82 9.80
N GLU A 69 4.42 -26.13 9.30
CA GLU A 69 3.64 -25.25 8.43
C GLU A 69 3.29 -23.94 9.15
N ASP A 70 2.76 -24.01 10.37
CA ASP A 70 2.46 -22.86 11.21
C ASP A 70 3.69 -21.97 11.43
N ASN A 71 4.85 -22.58 11.70
CA ASN A 71 6.09 -21.82 11.86
C ASN A 71 6.54 -21.19 10.54
N TYR A 72 6.52 -21.95 9.45
CA TYR A 72 6.91 -21.46 8.12
C TYR A 72 6.07 -20.24 7.73
N VAL A 73 4.75 -20.37 7.80
CA VAL A 73 3.80 -19.27 7.53
C VAL A 73 4.08 -18.09 8.46
N LYS A 74 4.19 -18.32 9.77
CA LYS A 74 4.47 -17.28 10.77
C LYS A 74 5.74 -16.47 10.50
N TYR A 75 6.79 -17.08 9.96
CA TYR A 75 8.02 -16.36 9.61
C TYR A 75 8.00 -15.78 8.20
N LEU A 76 7.26 -16.39 7.27
CA LEU A 76 7.12 -15.91 5.91
C LEU A 76 6.51 -14.50 5.87
N HIS A 77 5.41 -14.26 6.61
CA HIS A 77 4.76 -12.95 6.71
C HIS A 77 5.65 -11.86 7.33
N LYS A 78 6.75 -12.22 8.00
CA LYS A 78 7.73 -11.24 8.50
C LYS A 78 8.68 -10.72 7.42
N ALA A 79 8.89 -11.49 6.37
CA ALA A 79 9.86 -11.20 5.31
C ALA A 79 9.21 -10.96 3.94
N TYR A 80 7.96 -11.40 3.75
CA TYR A 80 7.23 -11.32 2.50
C TYR A 80 5.78 -10.91 2.76
N VAL A 81 5.22 -10.14 1.83
CA VAL A 81 3.78 -9.99 1.66
C VAL A 81 3.30 -11.07 0.69
N LEU A 82 2.18 -11.70 1.01
CA LEU A 82 1.54 -12.68 0.16
C LEU A 82 0.46 -11.96 -0.66
N PHE A 83 0.67 -11.81 -1.96
CA PHE A 83 -0.31 -11.18 -2.84
C PHE A 83 -1.09 -12.24 -3.61
N GLY A 84 -2.40 -12.30 -3.43
CA GLY A 84 -3.26 -13.35 -4.01
C GLY A 84 -3.46 -14.55 -3.08
N GLU A 85 -4.26 -15.51 -3.51
CA GLU A 85 -4.61 -16.69 -2.73
C GLU A 85 -3.75 -17.89 -3.15
N TYR A 86 -3.40 -18.76 -2.19
CA TYR A 86 -2.71 -20.01 -2.49
C TYR A 86 -3.59 -20.92 -3.37
N PRO A 87 -3.04 -21.60 -4.40
CA PRO A 87 -1.63 -21.66 -4.77
C PRO A 87 -1.13 -20.52 -5.69
N ASP A 88 -2.03 -19.71 -6.25
CA ASP A 88 -1.75 -18.67 -7.24
C ASP A 88 -1.34 -17.32 -6.61
N CYS A 89 -0.48 -17.37 -5.59
CA CYS A 89 0.01 -16.20 -4.87
C CYS A 89 1.41 -15.77 -5.30
N GLU A 90 1.67 -14.46 -5.27
CA GLU A 90 2.99 -13.86 -5.46
C GLU A 90 3.60 -13.49 -4.11
N LEU A 91 4.83 -13.94 -3.87
CA LEU A 91 5.59 -13.57 -2.68
C LEU A 91 6.41 -12.31 -2.97
N VAL A 92 5.99 -11.18 -2.39
CA VAL A 92 6.68 -9.90 -2.52
C VAL A 92 7.58 -9.71 -1.32
N LYS A 93 8.90 -9.65 -1.54
CA LYS A 93 9.86 -9.45 -0.46
C LYS A 93 9.70 -8.07 0.16
N ILE A 94 9.54 -8.01 1.47
CA ILE A 94 9.53 -6.76 2.23
C ILE A 94 10.97 -6.20 2.23
N SER A 95 11.12 -4.96 1.77
CA SER A 95 12.41 -4.28 1.79
C SER A 95 12.80 -3.94 3.23
N PRO A 96 14.04 -4.27 3.67
CA PRO A 96 14.55 -3.84 4.96
C PRO A 96 14.95 -2.35 4.97
N ASN A 97 14.93 -1.68 3.81
CA ASN A 97 15.38 -0.30 3.65
C ASN A 97 14.25 0.74 3.78
N ILE A 98 13.01 0.28 3.92
CA ILE A 98 11.81 1.10 4.03
C ILE A 98 11.26 0.92 5.44
N GLU A 99 10.86 2.02 6.06
CA GLU A 99 10.33 1.99 7.43
C GLU A 99 9.03 1.18 7.48
N ARG A 100 8.99 0.24 8.44
CA ARG A 100 7.83 -0.64 8.63
C ARG A 100 6.85 -0.05 9.62
N ASN A 101 5.57 -0.22 9.34
CA ASN A 101 4.56 -0.08 10.40
C ASN A 101 4.59 -1.32 11.31
N ASN A 102 3.99 -1.19 12.49
CA ASN A 102 3.76 -2.29 13.41
C ASN A 102 2.27 -2.52 13.64
N PHE A 103 1.43 -2.18 12.65
CA PHE A 103 0.00 -2.25 12.80
C PHE A 103 -0.47 -3.70 12.91
N ASP A 104 -1.35 -3.93 13.88
CA ASP A 104 -2.26 -5.04 13.90
C ASP A 104 -3.58 -4.58 13.24
N PHE A 105 -3.70 -4.79 11.93
CA PHE A 105 -4.86 -4.31 11.15
C PHE A 105 -6.21 -4.83 11.65
N GLU A 106 -6.23 -5.93 12.40
CA GLU A 106 -7.45 -6.48 13.00
C GLU A 106 -7.82 -5.78 14.31
N ASN A 107 -6.83 -5.35 15.11
CA ASN A 107 -7.05 -4.89 16.48
C ASN A 107 -6.80 -3.39 16.69
N ASP A 108 -5.95 -2.76 15.88
CA ASP A 108 -5.57 -1.35 16.02
C ASP A 108 -6.56 -0.40 15.34
N PHE A 109 -7.46 -0.92 14.50
CA PHE A 109 -8.44 -0.11 13.76
C PHE A 109 -9.87 -0.41 14.22
N VAL A 110 -10.52 0.61 14.77
CA VAL A 110 -11.82 0.49 15.42
C VAL A 110 -12.83 1.42 14.77
N TYR A 111 -13.99 0.86 14.42
CA TYR A 111 -15.15 1.61 13.97
C TYR A 111 -15.78 2.39 15.13
N ASP A 112 -16.02 3.68 14.92
CA ASP A 112 -16.76 4.54 15.85
C ASP A 112 -18.15 4.84 15.29
N ASP A 113 -19.14 4.07 15.75
CA ASP A 113 -20.55 4.33 15.49
C ASP A 113 -21.10 5.32 16.53
N ASN A 114 -21.30 6.55 16.09
CA ASN A 114 -21.92 7.61 16.89
C ASN A 114 -23.41 7.83 16.56
N GLY A 115 -24.02 6.91 15.82
CA GLY A 115 -25.40 6.98 15.33
C GLY A 115 -25.62 7.89 14.11
N THR A 116 -24.58 8.60 13.66
CA THR A 116 -24.60 9.46 12.47
C THR A 116 -23.63 8.98 11.39
N THR A 117 -22.48 8.48 11.82
CA THR A 117 -21.41 7.95 10.97
C THR A 117 -20.84 6.70 11.58
N ASN A 118 -20.23 5.85 10.75
CA ASN A 118 -19.46 4.69 11.19
C ASN A 118 -18.07 4.74 10.55
N PHE A 119 -17.21 5.62 11.05
CA PHE A 119 -15.86 5.81 10.50
C PHE A 119 -14.84 4.96 11.22
N LEU A 120 -13.82 4.50 10.50
CA LEU A 120 -12.70 3.74 11.04
C LEU A 120 -11.64 4.69 11.59
N TYR A 121 -11.06 4.34 12.75
CA TYR A 121 -9.95 5.07 13.36
C TYR A 121 -8.84 4.12 13.76
N HIS A 122 -7.59 4.54 13.60
CA HIS A 122 -6.47 3.92 14.30
C HIS A 122 -6.50 4.36 15.77
N VAL A 123 -6.34 3.39 16.67
CA VAL A 123 -6.40 3.56 18.11
C VAL A 123 -5.14 2.98 18.72
N GLU A 124 -4.44 3.79 19.51
CA GLU A 124 -3.27 3.35 20.27
C GLU A 124 -3.51 3.64 21.76
N ASN A 125 -3.29 2.65 22.63
CA ASN A 125 -3.50 2.78 24.08
C ASN A 125 -4.90 3.31 24.49
N GLY A 126 -5.93 3.03 23.67
CA GLY A 126 -7.31 3.47 23.91
C GLY A 126 -7.62 4.89 23.45
N GLU A 127 -6.69 5.58 22.81
CA GLU A 127 -6.88 6.91 22.24
C GLU A 127 -6.86 6.87 20.71
N LYS A 128 -7.76 7.63 20.07
CA LYS A 128 -7.76 7.80 18.61
C LYS A 128 -6.52 8.60 18.21
N THR A 129 -5.66 8.00 17.42
CA THR A 129 -4.43 8.62 16.93
C THR A 129 -4.49 8.99 15.44
N SER A 130 -5.56 8.59 14.74
CA SER A 130 -5.84 9.03 13.37
C SER A 130 -6.98 10.04 13.29
N ARG A 131 -7.10 10.61 12.08
CA ARG A 131 -8.19 11.48 11.64
C ARG A 131 -8.97 10.80 10.52
N VAL A 132 -10.17 11.31 10.22
CA VAL A 132 -10.93 10.88 9.04
C VAL A 132 -10.66 11.82 7.89
N ALA A 133 -10.30 11.26 6.75
CA ALA A 133 -10.20 11.95 5.48
C ALA A 133 -11.27 11.45 4.51
N ILE A 134 -11.76 12.35 3.67
CA ILE A 134 -12.48 11.99 2.44
C ILE A 134 -11.69 12.51 1.24
N ASP A 135 -11.82 11.84 0.11
CA ASP A 135 -11.30 12.34 -1.14
C ASP A 135 -12.40 12.56 -2.18
N VAL A 136 -12.28 13.66 -2.92
CA VAL A 136 -13.34 14.16 -3.81
C VAL A 136 -12.78 14.77 -5.08
N SER A 137 -13.59 14.76 -6.12
CA SER A 137 -13.28 15.32 -7.43
C SER A 137 -14.55 15.85 -8.09
N ASP A 138 -14.50 16.16 -9.39
CA ASP A 138 -15.70 16.48 -10.16
C ASP A 138 -16.80 15.40 -10.15
N TYR A 139 -16.52 14.17 -9.72
CA TYR A 139 -17.53 13.12 -9.54
C TYR A 139 -18.51 13.46 -8.40
N GLN A 140 -18.07 14.15 -7.34
CA GLN A 140 -18.95 14.64 -6.29
C GLN A 140 -19.52 16.01 -6.70
N ASN A 141 -20.85 16.14 -6.69
CA ASN A 141 -21.54 17.37 -7.06
C ASN A 141 -21.48 18.42 -5.96
N GLU A 142 -22.63 18.88 -5.49
CA GLU A 142 -22.72 19.82 -4.39
C GLU A 142 -22.43 19.08 -3.08
N ILE A 143 -21.45 19.55 -2.31
CA ILE A 143 -21.14 19.01 -0.99
C ILE A 143 -21.30 20.09 0.08
N ASP A 144 -22.07 19.74 1.12
CA ASP A 144 -22.26 20.56 2.32
C ASP A 144 -21.07 20.34 3.27
N TRP A 145 -20.00 21.10 3.05
CA TRP A 145 -18.76 21.00 3.82
C TRP A 145 -18.93 21.24 5.33
N LYS A 146 -19.99 21.95 5.75
CA LYS A 146 -20.27 22.12 7.19
C LYS A 146 -20.80 20.82 7.78
N LYS A 147 -21.68 20.10 7.06
CA LYS A 147 -22.12 18.77 7.48
C LYS A 147 -20.96 17.78 7.49
N VAL A 148 -20.10 17.81 6.48
CA VAL A 148 -18.89 16.98 6.42
C VAL A 148 -18.00 17.22 7.65
N LYS A 149 -17.70 18.48 7.99
CA LYS A 149 -16.94 18.81 9.19
C LYS A 149 -17.62 18.31 10.47
N ASN A 150 -18.93 18.53 10.59
CA ASN A 150 -19.71 18.14 11.77
C ASN A 150 -19.85 16.61 11.90
N ALA A 151 -19.68 15.87 10.81
CA ALA A 151 -19.65 14.41 10.81
C ALA A 151 -18.34 13.84 11.39
N GLY A 152 -17.32 14.67 11.64
CA GLY A 152 -16.03 14.26 12.20
C GLY A 152 -14.89 14.21 11.18
N VAL A 153 -15.17 14.48 9.90
CA VAL A 153 -14.13 14.59 8.86
C VAL A 153 -13.23 15.78 9.16
N SER A 154 -11.93 15.53 9.14
CA SER A 154 -10.91 16.53 9.46
C SER A 154 -10.03 16.90 8.27
N VAL A 155 -9.95 16.01 7.28
CA VAL A 155 -9.09 16.14 6.10
C VAL A 155 -9.94 15.96 4.85
N ALA A 156 -9.71 16.79 3.84
CA ALA A 156 -10.25 16.61 2.49
C ALA A 156 -9.08 16.56 1.49
N VAL A 157 -9.01 15.49 0.70
CA VAL A 157 -8.06 15.39 -0.41
C VAL A 157 -8.82 15.64 -1.71
N VAL A 158 -8.50 16.71 -2.42
CA VAL A 158 -9.34 17.21 -3.54
C VAL A 158 -8.57 17.07 -4.85
N ARG A 159 -9.18 16.49 -5.89
CA ARG A 159 -8.53 16.37 -7.19
C ARG A 159 -8.27 17.74 -7.75
N LEU A 160 -6.99 18.05 -7.93
CA LEU A 160 -6.56 19.27 -8.59
C LEU A 160 -6.68 19.14 -10.09
N GLY A 161 -6.21 18.02 -10.61
CA GLY A 161 -6.14 17.81 -12.04
C GLY A 161 -5.69 16.42 -12.36
N PHE A 162 -5.56 16.18 -13.65
CA PHE A 162 -5.21 14.89 -14.18
C PHE A 162 -4.49 15.01 -15.51
N ARG A 163 -3.65 14.03 -15.82
CA ARG A 163 -3.20 13.80 -17.18
C ARG A 163 -4.21 12.87 -17.86
N GLY A 164 -4.77 13.31 -18.98
CA GLY A 164 -5.74 12.53 -19.73
C GLY A 164 -5.11 11.38 -20.52
N TYR A 165 -5.97 10.52 -21.06
CA TYR A 165 -5.57 9.39 -21.89
C TYR A 165 -5.15 9.80 -23.31
N GLY A 166 -4.77 8.81 -24.11
CA GLY A 166 -4.34 8.96 -25.50
C GLY A 166 -2.92 9.51 -25.63
N SER A 167 -2.36 9.42 -26.83
CA SER A 167 -0.94 9.74 -27.07
C SER A 167 -0.51 11.14 -26.64
N LYS A 168 -1.43 12.12 -26.64
CA LYS A 168 -1.17 13.50 -26.24
C LYS A 168 -0.97 13.65 -24.73
N GLY A 169 -1.66 12.85 -23.90
CA GLY A 169 -1.58 12.96 -22.45
C GLY A 169 -1.79 14.38 -21.93
N SER A 170 -2.92 15.02 -22.25
CA SER A 170 -3.10 16.44 -21.91
C SER A 170 -3.32 16.65 -20.42
N LEU A 171 -2.72 17.70 -19.87
CA LEU A 171 -2.94 18.13 -18.49
C LEU A 171 -4.25 18.91 -18.40
N ASN A 172 -5.13 18.50 -17.49
CA ASN A 172 -6.43 19.12 -17.27
C ASN A 172 -6.59 19.50 -15.81
N LEU A 173 -7.20 20.66 -15.55
CA LEU A 173 -7.65 21.05 -14.22
C LEU A 173 -9.01 20.40 -13.97
N ASP A 174 -9.21 19.87 -12.77
CA ASP A 174 -10.54 19.43 -12.35
C ASP A 174 -11.46 20.65 -12.23
N PRO A 175 -12.62 20.67 -12.91
CA PRO A 175 -13.48 21.85 -12.96
C PRO A 175 -14.10 22.23 -11.61
N LYS A 176 -14.14 21.32 -10.63
CA LYS A 176 -14.66 21.57 -9.29
C LYS A 176 -13.57 21.83 -8.25
N PHE A 177 -12.29 21.65 -8.59
CA PHE A 177 -11.16 21.79 -7.66
C PHE A 177 -11.26 23.03 -6.78
N SER A 178 -11.25 24.24 -7.36
CA SER A 178 -11.23 25.48 -6.56
C SER A 178 -12.46 25.61 -5.66
N ASN A 179 -13.63 25.16 -6.12
CA ASN A 179 -14.85 25.21 -5.32
C ASN A 179 -14.79 24.26 -4.13
N HIS A 180 -14.44 22.99 -4.35
CA HIS A 180 -14.30 22.01 -3.28
C HIS A 180 -13.19 22.41 -2.31
N PHE A 181 -12.02 22.77 -2.83
CA PHE A 181 -10.84 23.11 -2.04
C PHE A 181 -11.09 24.31 -1.12
N ASP A 182 -11.61 25.41 -1.66
CA ASP A 182 -11.83 26.63 -0.89
C ASP A 182 -12.98 26.47 0.11
N ASN A 183 -14.04 25.75 -0.24
CA ASN A 183 -15.19 25.58 0.65
C ASN A 183 -14.93 24.56 1.77
N ALA A 184 -14.19 23.48 1.50
CA ALA A 184 -13.69 22.57 2.54
C ALA A 184 -12.81 23.33 3.55
N ARG A 185 -11.89 24.17 3.06
CA ARG A 185 -11.03 24.97 3.93
C ARG A 185 -11.80 26.00 4.73
N LYS A 186 -12.77 26.69 4.12
CA LYS A 186 -13.67 27.62 4.84
C LYS A 186 -14.50 26.94 5.93
N ALA A 187 -14.81 25.65 5.77
CA ALA A 187 -15.48 24.84 6.78
C ALA A 187 -14.53 24.35 7.90
N GLY A 188 -13.23 24.63 7.80
CA GLY A 188 -12.24 24.29 8.82
C GLY A 188 -11.66 22.88 8.69
N LEU A 189 -11.69 22.31 7.48
CA LEU A 189 -10.94 21.10 7.16
C LEU A 189 -9.49 21.45 6.78
N GLU A 190 -8.57 20.55 7.08
CA GLU A 190 -7.30 20.50 6.38
C GLU A 190 -7.56 20.03 4.95
N VAL A 191 -6.92 20.66 3.96
CA VAL A 191 -7.18 20.36 2.55
C VAL A 191 -5.87 20.19 1.80
N MET A 192 -5.73 19.05 1.12
CA MET A 192 -4.60 18.71 0.26
C MET A 192 -5.09 18.45 -1.17
N PRO A 193 -4.34 18.86 -2.20
CA PRO A 193 -4.62 18.50 -3.59
C PRO A 193 -4.06 17.12 -3.94
N TYR A 194 -4.74 16.38 -4.80
CA TYR A 194 -4.16 15.24 -5.53
C TYR A 194 -4.16 15.43 -7.03
N PHE A 195 -3.21 14.81 -7.72
CA PHE A 195 -3.10 14.83 -9.17
C PHE A 195 -3.10 13.40 -9.72
N PHE A 196 -4.11 13.06 -10.52
CA PHE A 196 -4.21 11.75 -11.17
C PHE A 196 -3.24 11.67 -12.36
N SER A 197 -2.30 10.73 -12.28
CA SER A 197 -1.17 10.62 -13.19
C SER A 197 -1.41 9.59 -14.27
N GLU A 198 -1.11 10.00 -15.50
CA GLU A 198 -0.96 9.12 -16.65
C GLU A 198 0.44 9.32 -17.27
N ALA A 199 1.40 9.77 -16.46
CA ALA A 199 2.76 10.04 -16.88
C ALA A 199 3.49 8.74 -17.23
N ILE A 200 4.21 8.76 -18.35
CA ILE A 200 4.93 7.58 -18.86
C ILE A 200 6.45 7.67 -18.68
N ASN A 201 6.96 8.75 -18.10
CA ASN A 201 8.39 8.95 -17.81
C ASN A 201 8.60 10.11 -16.81
N TYR A 202 9.85 10.31 -16.40
CA TYR A 202 10.26 11.37 -15.46
C TYR A 202 9.80 12.77 -15.86
N ASP A 203 10.01 13.16 -17.13
CA ASP A 203 9.71 14.52 -17.60
C ASP A 203 8.21 14.81 -17.55
N GLU A 204 7.37 13.82 -17.87
CA GLU A 204 5.93 13.96 -17.74
C GLU A 204 5.48 14.07 -16.28
N GLY A 205 6.13 13.37 -15.33
CA GLY A 205 5.88 13.56 -13.91
C GLY A 205 6.27 14.96 -13.42
N VAL A 206 7.38 15.51 -13.95
CA VAL A 206 7.79 16.91 -13.69
C VAL A 206 6.76 17.90 -14.23
N GLU A 207 6.20 17.66 -15.43
CA GLU A 207 5.14 18.49 -16.02
C GLU A 207 3.87 18.50 -15.17
N GLU A 208 3.44 17.32 -14.71
CA GLU A 208 2.28 17.17 -13.82
C GLU A 208 2.46 17.93 -12.51
N ALA A 209 3.62 17.79 -11.86
CA ALA A 209 3.92 18.52 -10.63
C ALA A 209 3.97 20.04 -10.85
N LYS A 210 4.58 20.52 -11.93
CA LYS A 210 4.59 21.95 -12.28
C LYS A 210 3.18 22.48 -12.51
N PHE A 211 2.34 21.71 -13.19
CA PHE A 211 0.95 22.06 -13.41
C PHE A 211 0.19 22.15 -12.09
N ALA A 212 0.36 21.17 -11.19
CA ALA A 212 -0.24 21.21 -9.86
C ALA A 212 0.21 22.46 -9.09
N ILE A 213 1.52 22.70 -8.98
CA ILE A 213 2.08 23.85 -8.25
C ILE A 213 1.58 25.18 -8.82
N GLU A 214 1.51 25.34 -10.15
CA GLU A 214 1.03 26.57 -10.78
C GLU A 214 -0.42 26.89 -10.38
N ASN A 215 -1.28 25.87 -10.37
CA ASN A 215 -2.70 26.03 -10.02
C ASN A 215 -2.94 26.19 -8.51
N LEU A 216 -1.93 26.01 -7.66
CA LEU A 216 -2.03 26.19 -6.22
C LEU A 216 -1.65 27.58 -5.71
N LYS A 217 -1.07 28.45 -6.54
CA LYS A 217 -0.52 29.75 -6.13
C LYS A 217 -1.51 30.66 -5.39
N ASN A 218 -2.80 30.55 -5.69
CA ASN A 218 -3.86 31.38 -5.11
C ASN A 218 -4.60 30.71 -3.94
N HIS A 219 -4.17 29.50 -3.55
CA HIS A 219 -4.85 28.67 -2.55
C HIS A 219 -4.15 28.67 -1.18
N GLY A 220 -3.37 29.71 -0.86
CA GLY A 220 -2.75 29.87 0.47
C GLY A 220 -1.71 28.81 0.83
N LYS A 221 -1.45 28.60 2.13
CA LYS A 221 -0.50 27.58 2.59
C LYS A 221 -1.07 26.18 2.37
N ILE A 222 -0.28 25.32 1.76
CA ILE A 222 -0.57 23.90 1.50
C ILE A 222 0.67 23.13 1.96
N GLU A 223 0.46 22.03 2.67
CA GLU A 223 1.58 21.27 3.26
C GLU A 223 2.05 20.14 2.35
N ALA A 224 1.11 19.44 1.70
CA ALA A 224 1.41 18.27 0.87
C ALA A 224 0.68 18.31 -0.47
N ILE A 225 1.20 17.57 -1.44
CA ILE A 225 0.57 17.32 -2.75
C ILE A 225 0.67 15.82 -3.02
N VAL A 226 -0.47 15.21 -3.36
CA VAL A 226 -0.55 13.79 -3.67
C VAL A 226 -0.37 13.56 -5.17
N VAL A 227 0.45 12.59 -5.56
CA VAL A 227 0.39 11.96 -6.89
C VAL A 227 -0.37 10.66 -6.78
N ASP A 228 -1.36 10.52 -7.64
CA ASP A 228 -2.24 9.36 -7.71
C ASP A 228 -1.89 8.57 -8.97
N THR A 229 -1.53 7.29 -8.79
CA THR A 229 -1.23 6.38 -9.90
C THR A 229 -1.99 5.07 -9.72
N GLU A 230 -2.70 4.66 -10.77
CA GLU A 230 -3.62 3.53 -10.72
C GLU A 230 -3.50 2.66 -11.99
N TYR A 231 -4.10 1.47 -11.91
CA TYR A 231 -4.42 0.66 -13.07
C TYR A 231 -5.84 0.96 -13.53
N ILE A 232 -6.02 1.29 -14.80
CA ILE A 232 -7.33 1.66 -15.36
C ILE A 232 -7.90 0.52 -16.19
N TYR A 233 -9.08 0.01 -15.82
CA TYR A 233 -9.73 -1.12 -16.49
C TYR A 233 -10.66 -0.74 -17.65
N THR A 234 -11.07 0.53 -17.72
CA THR A 234 -12.27 0.94 -18.47
C THR A 234 -11.99 1.59 -19.82
N ASP A 235 -10.73 1.86 -20.15
CA ASP A 235 -10.33 2.58 -21.36
C ASP A 235 -9.04 2.00 -21.93
N ASP A 236 -9.01 1.74 -23.25
CA ASP A 236 -7.86 1.15 -23.95
C ASP A 236 -6.83 2.19 -24.43
N THR A 237 -7.12 3.48 -24.23
CA THR A 237 -6.24 4.60 -24.58
C THR A 237 -5.39 5.09 -23.41
N VAL A 238 -5.52 4.45 -22.25
CA VAL A 238 -4.69 4.66 -21.05
C VAL A 238 -3.21 4.50 -21.39
N ARG A 239 -2.38 5.30 -20.72
CA ARG A 239 -0.96 5.48 -21.08
C ARG A 239 -0.05 4.81 -20.06
N ALA A 240 -0.45 4.79 -18.79
CA ALA A 240 0.37 4.34 -17.67
C ALA A 240 0.18 2.86 -17.26
N ASN A 241 -0.80 2.15 -17.82
CA ASN A 241 -1.03 0.73 -17.50
C ASN A 241 0.16 -0.16 -17.89
N ASP A 242 0.62 -0.05 -19.15
CA ASP A 242 1.56 -1.00 -19.75
C ASP A 242 3.02 -0.51 -19.77
N ILE A 243 3.33 0.59 -19.09
CA ILE A 243 4.71 1.06 -18.94
C ILE A 243 5.50 0.15 -18.00
N SER A 244 6.82 0.18 -18.12
CA SER A 244 7.67 -0.61 -17.23
C SER A 244 7.61 -0.09 -15.78
N ILE A 245 7.90 -0.97 -14.81
CA ILE A 245 8.09 -0.60 -13.40
C ILE A 245 9.10 0.55 -13.26
N GLU A 246 10.16 0.53 -14.08
CA GLU A 246 11.21 1.54 -14.08
C GLU A 246 10.69 2.90 -14.56
N ASP A 247 9.92 2.92 -15.66
CA ASP A 247 9.32 4.15 -16.19
C ASP A 247 8.27 4.73 -15.23
N ARG A 248 7.43 3.87 -14.64
CA ARG A 248 6.44 4.29 -13.63
C ARG A 248 7.10 4.89 -12.40
N THR A 249 8.11 4.20 -11.86
CA THR A 249 8.90 4.70 -10.72
C THR A 249 9.56 6.03 -11.06
N SER A 250 10.09 6.16 -12.28
CA SER A 250 10.74 7.37 -12.77
C SER A 250 9.75 8.54 -12.90
N ALA A 251 8.54 8.31 -13.42
CA ALA A 251 7.48 9.30 -13.50
C ALA A 251 7.05 9.81 -12.12
N ILE A 252 6.75 8.89 -11.18
CA ILE A 252 6.39 9.22 -9.80
C ILE A 252 7.53 10.04 -9.15
N LYS A 253 8.78 9.62 -9.34
CA LYS A 253 9.94 10.33 -8.80
C LYS A 253 10.07 11.75 -9.37
N GLY A 254 9.87 11.95 -10.67
CA GLY A 254 9.87 13.28 -11.29
C GLY A 254 8.83 14.22 -10.69
N PHE A 255 7.63 13.68 -10.40
CA PHE A 255 6.60 14.43 -9.69
C PHE A 255 7.05 14.78 -8.26
N CYS A 256 7.43 13.77 -7.46
CA CYS A 256 7.73 13.94 -6.04
C CYS A 256 8.96 14.82 -5.79
N GLU A 257 10.01 14.71 -6.61
CA GLU A 257 11.19 15.59 -6.52
C GLU A 257 10.85 17.05 -6.83
N THR A 258 9.99 17.28 -7.82
CA THR A 258 9.53 18.63 -8.18
C THR A 258 8.68 19.25 -7.08
N VAL A 259 7.72 18.50 -6.52
CA VAL A 259 6.88 18.90 -5.39
C VAL A 259 7.73 19.24 -4.16
N ARG A 260 8.67 18.36 -3.81
CA ARG A 260 9.60 18.56 -2.68
C ARG A 260 10.50 19.78 -2.88
N SER A 261 11.01 19.98 -4.09
CA SER A 261 11.84 21.14 -4.42
C SER A 261 11.08 22.46 -4.34
N ALA A 262 9.76 22.43 -4.53
CA ALA A 262 8.88 23.58 -4.35
C ALA A 262 8.45 23.82 -2.89
N GLY A 263 8.89 22.98 -1.94
CA GLY A 263 8.65 23.14 -0.50
C GLY A 263 7.40 22.45 0.03
N TYR A 264 6.77 21.57 -0.76
CA TYR A 264 5.64 20.75 -0.35
C TYR A 264 6.10 19.33 -0.01
N THR A 265 5.37 18.63 0.84
CA THR A 265 5.58 17.19 1.06
C THR A 265 4.89 16.38 -0.05
N PRO A 266 5.61 15.58 -0.84
CA PRO A 266 4.97 14.66 -1.77
C PRO A 266 4.40 13.43 -1.03
N ILE A 267 3.18 13.04 -1.40
CA ILE A 267 2.54 11.79 -0.98
C ILE A 267 2.23 10.99 -2.25
N ILE A 268 2.45 9.68 -2.24
CA ILE A 268 2.11 8.79 -3.34
C ILE A 268 0.85 8.03 -2.93
N TYR A 269 -0.17 8.07 -3.76
CA TYR A 269 -1.36 7.24 -3.65
C TYR A 269 -1.34 6.13 -4.70
N ALA A 270 -1.66 4.91 -4.25
CA ALA A 270 -1.81 3.75 -5.11
C ALA A 270 -2.55 2.63 -4.37
N SER A 271 -3.12 1.69 -5.12
CA SER A 271 -3.69 0.47 -4.55
C SER A 271 -2.60 -0.49 -4.04
N HIS A 272 -2.98 -1.38 -3.13
CA HIS A 272 -2.07 -2.34 -2.50
C HIS A 272 -1.18 -3.11 -3.50
N GLY A 273 -1.80 -3.75 -4.50
CA GLY A 273 -1.06 -4.48 -5.54
C GLY A 273 -0.24 -3.55 -6.45
N TRP A 274 -0.69 -2.31 -6.65
CA TRP A 274 0.04 -1.34 -7.46
C TRP A 274 1.33 -0.88 -6.78
N PHE A 275 1.30 -0.64 -5.47
CA PHE A 275 2.53 -0.38 -4.71
C PHE A 275 3.51 -1.56 -4.76
N LEU A 276 3.02 -2.77 -4.53
CA LEU A 276 3.90 -3.93 -4.33
C LEU A 276 4.47 -4.52 -5.62
N LEU A 277 3.73 -4.44 -6.73
CA LEU A 277 4.07 -5.15 -7.97
C LEU A 277 4.46 -4.21 -9.12
N ASN A 278 4.13 -2.93 -9.03
CA ASN A 278 4.16 -2.02 -10.17
C ASN A 278 5.11 -0.83 -10.02
N MET A 279 5.83 -0.72 -8.90
CA MET A 279 6.84 0.31 -8.69
C MET A 279 7.98 -0.19 -7.80
N ASP A 280 9.14 0.46 -7.90
CA ASP A 280 10.29 0.19 -7.05
C ASP A 280 10.23 1.10 -5.81
N LEU A 281 9.68 0.55 -4.72
CA LEU A 281 9.47 1.28 -3.47
C LEU A 281 10.77 1.71 -2.79
N GLU A 282 11.91 1.04 -3.04
CA GLU A 282 13.18 1.48 -2.45
C GLU A 282 13.63 2.83 -3.01
N GLN A 283 13.30 3.12 -4.27
CA GLN A 283 13.56 4.41 -4.88
C GLN A 283 12.57 5.51 -4.43
N LEU A 284 11.45 5.11 -3.82
CA LEU A 284 10.37 6.00 -3.40
C LEU A 284 10.26 6.11 -1.87
N LYS A 285 11.15 5.45 -1.12
CA LYS A 285 11.10 5.33 0.35
C LYS A 285 11.17 6.63 1.16
N ASP A 286 11.63 7.72 0.53
CA ASP A 286 11.73 9.04 1.17
C ASP A 286 10.43 9.86 1.04
N TYR A 287 9.38 9.26 0.47
CA TYR A 287 8.06 9.86 0.28
C TYR A 287 7.02 9.16 1.16
N GLU A 288 5.94 9.86 1.46
CA GLU A 288 4.83 9.29 2.21
C GLU A 288 3.91 8.47 1.31
N PHE A 289 3.29 7.43 1.86
CA PHE A 289 2.35 6.56 1.14
C PHE A 289 0.92 6.75 1.63
N TRP A 290 -0.03 6.81 0.71
CA TRP A 290 -1.46 6.71 0.96
C TRP A 290 -1.99 5.46 0.25
N LEU A 291 -2.32 4.44 1.03
CA LEU A 291 -2.70 3.12 0.54
C LEU A 291 -4.19 3.06 0.24
N ALA A 292 -4.57 2.56 -0.95
CA ALA A 292 -5.92 2.04 -1.19
C ALA A 292 -5.94 0.51 -1.04
N ALA A 293 -6.71 0.03 -0.06
CA ALA A 293 -6.90 -1.39 0.21
C ALA A 293 -8.23 -1.63 0.93
N TYR A 294 -9.16 -2.36 0.31
CA TYR A 294 -10.54 -2.47 0.83
C TYR A 294 -10.80 -3.78 1.58
N ASP A 295 -10.05 -4.83 1.25
CA ASP A 295 -10.25 -6.18 1.83
C ASP A 295 -9.03 -6.65 2.65
N ASN A 296 -7.81 -6.42 2.15
CA ASN A 296 -6.57 -6.83 2.83
C ASN A 296 -5.54 -5.68 2.79
N PRO A 297 -5.40 -4.92 3.89
CA PRO A 297 -4.50 -3.77 3.97
C PRO A 297 -3.10 -4.14 4.47
N ASP A 298 -2.64 -5.39 4.34
CA ASP A 298 -1.37 -5.95 4.86
C ASP A 298 -0.07 -5.34 4.28
N PHE A 299 -0.15 -4.08 3.88
CA PHE A 299 0.94 -3.21 3.50
C PHE A 299 1.94 -3.05 4.65
N PRO A 300 3.21 -3.40 4.46
CA PRO A 300 4.17 -3.54 5.56
C PRO A 300 4.82 -2.22 5.98
N TYR A 301 4.62 -1.14 5.24
CA TYR A 301 5.35 0.12 5.41
C TYR A 301 4.52 1.21 6.09
N VAL A 302 5.19 2.18 6.71
CA VAL A 302 4.52 3.36 7.27
C VAL A 302 3.75 4.09 6.18
N MET A 303 2.55 4.56 6.52
CA MET A 303 1.63 5.24 5.61
C MET A 303 1.04 6.48 6.25
N ALA A 304 0.88 7.54 5.46
CA ALA A 304 0.19 8.77 5.82
C ALA A 304 -1.33 8.58 5.89
N GLY A 305 -1.86 7.65 5.09
CA GLY A 305 -3.28 7.34 5.07
C GLY A 305 -3.56 5.95 4.53
N TRP A 306 -4.74 5.45 4.86
CA TRP A 306 -5.31 4.21 4.33
C TRP A 306 -6.76 4.46 3.90
N GLN A 307 -7.00 4.48 2.59
CA GLN A 307 -8.33 4.46 2.00
C GLN A 307 -8.89 3.04 2.11
N TYR A 308 -9.82 2.88 3.04
CA TYR A 308 -10.38 1.58 3.42
C TYR A 308 -11.71 1.29 2.73
N THR A 309 -12.34 2.30 2.11
CA THR A 309 -13.57 2.10 1.34
C THR A 309 -13.74 3.16 0.27
N PRO A 310 -14.18 2.77 -0.94
CA PRO A 310 -14.66 3.69 -1.97
C PRO A 310 -16.19 3.86 -1.95
N TYR A 311 -16.89 3.15 -1.05
CA TYR A 311 -18.35 3.12 -0.94
C TYR A 311 -18.82 3.68 0.41
N GLY A 312 -18.06 4.65 0.92
CA GLY A 312 -18.35 5.28 2.20
C GLY A 312 -19.56 6.20 2.12
N SER A 313 -20.18 6.44 3.27
CA SER A 313 -21.25 7.44 3.41
C SER A 313 -20.82 8.53 4.38
N CYS A 314 -20.87 9.79 3.93
CA CYS A 314 -20.55 10.95 4.74
C CYS A 314 -21.70 11.97 4.68
N PRO A 315 -22.28 12.39 5.82
CA PRO A 315 -23.23 13.49 5.86
C PRO A 315 -22.70 14.73 5.14
N GLY A 316 -23.47 15.22 4.16
CA GLY A 316 -23.09 16.36 3.33
C GLY A 316 -22.54 16.01 1.95
N VAL A 317 -22.26 14.73 1.68
CA VAL A 317 -21.97 14.22 0.32
C VAL A 317 -23.15 13.37 -0.14
N GLU A 318 -23.57 13.56 -1.39
CA GLU A 318 -24.60 12.72 -2.00
C GLU A 318 -23.97 11.50 -2.67
N GLY A 319 -24.48 10.32 -2.38
CA GLY A 319 -23.94 9.06 -2.89
C GLY A 319 -22.70 8.60 -2.13
N ASP A 320 -21.93 7.75 -2.80
CA ASP A 320 -20.72 7.15 -2.26
C ASP A 320 -19.57 8.17 -2.26
N VAL A 321 -18.71 8.05 -1.25
CA VAL A 321 -17.48 8.83 -1.14
C VAL A 321 -16.36 7.95 -0.60
N ASP A 322 -15.16 8.20 -1.10
CA ASP A 322 -13.96 7.53 -0.65
C ASP A 322 -13.58 8.02 0.75
N ILE A 323 -13.28 7.09 1.67
CA ILE A 323 -12.97 7.40 3.07
C ILE A 323 -11.66 6.75 3.47
N SER A 324 -10.82 7.54 4.12
CA SER A 324 -9.52 7.11 4.62
C SER A 324 -9.35 7.33 6.12
N VAL A 325 -8.64 6.40 6.74
CA VAL A 325 -7.97 6.61 8.03
C VAL A 325 -6.70 7.42 7.74
N TRP A 326 -6.59 8.62 8.30
CA TRP A 326 -5.46 9.54 8.06
C TRP A 326 -4.55 9.61 9.28
N MET A 327 -3.32 9.11 9.13
CA MET A 327 -2.33 8.93 10.22
C MET A 327 -1.24 10.01 10.24
N ARG A 328 -1.20 10.88 9.21
CA ARG A 328 -0.30 12.04 9.13
C ARG A 328 -0.71 13.17 10.08
#